data_AF-A0A371QCF3-F1
#
_entry.id   AF-A0A371QCF3-F1
#
_cell.length_a   1.000
_cell.length_b   1.000
_cell.length_c   1.000
_cell.angle_alpha   90.00
_cell.angle_beta   90.00
_cell.angle_gamma   90.00
#
_symmetry.space_group_name_H-M   'P 1'
#
loop_
_entity.id
_entity.type
_entity.pdbx_description
1 polymer ?
#
loop_
_entity_poly.entity_id
_entity_poly.type
_entity_poly.pdbx_seq_one_letter_code
_entity_poly.pdbx_strand_id
1 'polypeptide(L)' 'MTLVWIKSSYSDSNEADDCIEVAATPSTIHIRDSKNPLGPQLHVQPAAWADFLSYAASAR' A
#
# COMPACT_ATOMS: atom_id res chain seq x y z
N MET A 1 -0.38 13.45 -13.98
CA MET A 1 -1.16 12.78 -12.93
C MET A 1 -0.19 12.28 -11.88
N THR A 2 -0.18 12.86 -10.68
CA THR A 2 0.76 12.50 -9.61
C THR A 2 0.10 11.53 -8.63
N LEU A 3 0.78 10.44 -8.31
CA LEU A 3 0.30 9.50 -7.29
C LEU A 3 0.46 10.13 -5.90
N VAL A 4 -0.59 10.05 -5.08
CA VAL A 4 -0.58 10.49 -3.68
C VAL A 4 -0.39 9.26 -2.79
N TRP A 5 0.81 9.12 -2.23
CA TRP A 5 1.20 7.97 -1.43
C TRP A 5 0.84 8.17 0.04
N ILE A 6 0.23 7.15 0.63
CA ILE A 6 -0.14 7.08 2.04
C ILE A 6 0.69 5.98 2.69
N LYS A 7 1.47 6.34 3.70
CA LYS A 7 2.28 5.39 4.48
C LYS A 7 1.42 4.77 5.59
N SER A 8 1.61 3.47 5.85
CA SER A 8 0.93 2.79 6.96
C SER A 8 1.21 3.45 8.32
N SER A 9 0.22 3.54 9.20
CA SER A 9 0.36 4.06 10.57
C SER A 9 1.09 3.11 11.53
N TYR A 10 1.28 1.85 11.14
CA TYR A 10 2.09 0.87 11.88
C TYR A 10 3.60 0.99 11.59
N SER A 11 3.96 1.98 10.75
CA SER A 11 5.35 2.33 10.46
C SER A 11 5.94 3.05 11.67
N ASP A 12 6.71 2.37 12.50
CA ASP A 12 7.39 3.01 13.62
C ASP A 12 8.32 4.13 13.09
N SER A 13 8.38 5.26 13.79
CA SER A 13 9.22 6.40 13.39
C SER A 13 10.69 6.20 13.74
N ASN A 14 10.99 5.19 14.56
CA ASN A 14 12.31 5.00 15.16
C ASN A 14 13.09 3.80 14.60
N GLU A 15 12.43 2.91 13.87
CA GLU A 15 13.04 1.78 13.17
C GLU A 15 12.60 1.87 11.71
N ALA A 16 13.56 1.96 10.79
CA ALA A 16 13.30 2.12 9.36
C ALA A 16 12.83 0.81 8.71
N ASP A 17 12.01 0.01 9.41
CA ASP A 17 11.75 -1.37 9.06
C ASP A 17 10.28 -1.63 8.69
N ASP A 18 10.14 -2.17 7.47
CA ASP A 18 9.00 -2.86 6.85
C ASP A 18 7.70 -2.08 6.63
N CYS A 19 7.83 -0.86 6.13
CA CYS A 19 6.69 -0.01 5.83
C CYS A 19 6.23 -0.17 4.38
N ILE A 20 4.92 -0.34 4.18
CA ILE A 20 4.25 -0.32 2.88
C ILE A 20 3.58 1.04 2.68
N GLU A 21 3.65 1.55 1.45
CA GLU A 21 2.92 2.70 0.96
C GLU A 21 1.90 2.32 -0.11
N VAL A 22 0.75 2.98 -0.07
CA VAL A 22 -0.33 2.80 -1.04
C VAL A 22 -0.75 4.12 -1.67
N ALA A 23 -1.00 4.10 -2.98
CA ALA A 23 -1.61 5.20 -3.71
C ALA A 23 -2.82 4.69 -4.50
N ALA A 24 -3.99 5.25 -4.20
CA ALA A 24 -5.23 4.90 -4.90
C ALA A 24 -5.46 5.81 -6.11
N THR A 25 -5.83 5.19 -7.22
CA THR A 25 -6.34 5.87 -8.42
C THR A 25 -7.68 5.24 -8.82
N PRO A 26 -8.46 5.86 -9.73
CA PRO A 26 -9.76 5.31 -10.12
C PRO A 26 -9.73 3.87 -10.64
N SER A 27 -8.63 3.44 -11.27
CA SER A 27 -8.50 2.12 -11.90
C SER A 27 -7.49 1.19 -11.25
N THR A 28 -6.64 1.69 -10.36
CA THR A 28 -5.48 0.95 -9.86
C THR A 28 -5.13 1.37 -8.45
N ILE A 29 -4.87 0.40 -7.59
CA ILE A 29 -4.19 0.61 -6.31
C ILE A 29 -2.73 0.25 -6.52
N HIS A 30 -1.86 1.24 -6.31
CA HIS A 30 -0.41 1.07 -6.37
C HIS A 30 0.10 0.79 -4.96
N ILE A 31 0.91 -0.25 -4.82
CA ILE A 31 1.51 -0.68 -3.55
C ILE A 31 3.02 -0.73 -3.76
N ARG A 32 3.78 -0.15 -2.84
CA ARG A 32 5.24 -0.20 -2.87
C ARG A 32 5.84 -0.35 -1.49
N ASP A 33 7.07 -0.83 -1.47
CA ASP A 33 7.93 -0.78 -0.30
C ASP A 33 8.42 0.67 -0.09
N SER A 34 8.27 1.18 1.14
CA SER A 34 8.70 2.55 1.49
C SER A 34 10.21 2.72 1.41
N LYS A 35 11.00 1.66 1.62
CA LYS A 35 12.47 1.73 1.62
C LYS A 35 13.03 1.79 0.19
N ASN A 36 12.31 1.24 -0.78
CA ASN A 36 12.67 1.25 -2.19
C ASN A 36 11.59 1.90 -3.08
N PRO A 37 11.41 3.23 -3.00
CA PRO A 37 10.32 3.93 -3.70
C PRO A 37 10.44 3.90 -5.23
N LEU A 38 11.64 3.61 -5.75
CA LEU A 38 11.94 3.44 -7.18
C LEU A 38 11.98 1.96 -7.61
N GLY A 39 11.76 1.04 -6.66
CA GLY A 39 11.70 -0.39 -6.92
C GLY A 39 10.40 -0.84 -7.58
N PRO A 40 10.23 -2.16 -7.73
CA PRO A 40 9.00 -2.74 -8.27
C PRO A 40 7.77 -2.33 -7.45
N GLN A 41 6.66 -2.08 -8.14
CA GLN A 41 5.38 -1.75 -7.54
C GLN A 41 4.37 -2.85 -7.87
N LEU A 42 3.57 -3.24 -6.90
CA LEU A 42 2.42 -4.11 -7.12
C LEU A 42 1.21 -3.26 -7.49
N HIS A 43 0.55 -3.60 -8.60
CA HIS A 43 -0.65 -2.92 -9.07
C HIS A 43 -1.82 -3.90 -9.03
N VAL A 44 -2.89 -3.50 -8.34
CA VAL A 44 -4.10 -4.31 -8.24
C VAL A 44 -5.34 -3.49 -8.61
N GLN A 45 -6.37 -4.18 -9.09
CA GLN A 45 -7.66 -3.54 -9.34
C GLN A 45 -8.35 -3.18 -8.02
N PRO A 46 -9.11 -2.06 -7.95
CA PRO A 46 -9.79 -1.64 -6.74
C PRO A 46 -10.71 -2.71 -6.12
N ALA A 47 -11.38 -3.53 -6.95
CA ALA A 47 -12.23 -4.61 -6.48
C ALA A 47 -11.41 -5.69 -5.73
N ALA A 48 -10.30 -6.15 -6.32
CA ALA A 48 -9.43 -7.14 -5.68
C ALA A 48 -8.79 -6.60 -4.38
N TRP A 49 -8.49 -5.30 -4.33
CA TRP A 49 -8.01 -4.65 -3.11
C TRP A 49 -9.07 -4.63 -2.02
N ALA A 50 -10.33 -4.33 -2.35
CA ALA A 50 -11.43 -4.37 -1.39
C ALA A 50 -11.63 -5.77 -0.80
N ASP A 51 -11.64 -6.81 -1.65
CA ASP A 51 -11.74 -8.20 -1.22
C ASP A 51 -10.60 -8.59 -0.27
N PHE A 52 -9.37 -8.19 -0.62
CA PHE A 52 -8.19 -8.40 0.22
C PHE A 52 -8.32 -7.71 1.59
N LEU A 53 -8.78 -6.45 1.63
CA LEU A 53 -8.98 -5.73 2.88
C LEU A 53 -10.05 -6.37 3.76
N SER A 54 -11.18 -6.82 3.18
CA SER A 54 -12.21 -7.54 3.92
C SER A 54 -11.68 -8.83 4.54
N TYR A 55 -10.90 -9.60 3.78
CA TYR A 55 -10.22 -10.79 4.29
C TYR A 55 -9.25 -10.44 5.43
N ALA A 56 -8.33 -9.51 5.20
CA ALA A 56 -7.28 -9.13 6.15
C ALA A 56 -7.85 -8.56 7.47
N ALA A 57 -8.94 -7.79 7.40
CA ALA A 57 -9.59 -7.23 8.59
C ALA A 57 -10.32 -8.31 9.42
N SER A 58 -10.82 -9.37 8.76
CA SER A 58 -11.49 -10.49 9.44
C SER A 58 -10.51 -11.50 10.07
N ALA A 59 -9.27 -11.55 9.59
CA ALA A 59 -8.22 -12.43 10.09
C ALA A 59 -7.49 -11.87 11.33
N ARG A 60 -8.03 -10.81 11.95
CA ARG A 60 -7.45 -10.14 13.11
C ARG A 60 -7.81 -10.81 14.43
#